data_AF-A0A8T3Q5P6-F1
#
_entry.id   AF-A0A8T3Q5P6-F1
#
_cell.length_a   1.000
_cell.length_b   1.000
_cell.length_c   1.000
_cell.angle_alpha   90.00
_cell.angle_beta   90.00
_cell.angle_gamma   90.00
#
_symmetry.space_group_name_H-M   'P 1'
#
loop_
_entity.id
_entity.type
_entity.pdbx_description
1 polymer ?
#
loop_
_entity_poly.entity_id
_entity_poly.type
_entity_poly.pdbx_seq_one_letter_code
_entity_poly.pdbx_strand_id
1 'polypeptide(L)'
;MFKPVENKKLTSHIRYTHDYDSVMQFVKKNKIIPAKLIEYESSPQYQIKINSLKEKISAVNLTDPLFSDPECQLYLIYLFSKKEIAFDDFFTVNIFLIALMQFTNKQFLRDEDLDVKRDAEVAAVSVNDNEVREVFIRRLNIHFARHFNTHVNEAKFNNDIEQLNDLGQLVIKIKKFAEFKINEFTPPDQVLFLMNGFASDTSLIAEDSAFYYFPSASLLNILTSTLNPDNGLRCAPFFGSIGFDTSFKLKQQGLQPVSLYSPYVASNPPTIHNYRSGPVVSLLHDIAGHLYLANFVRKNQHQFIFEYLLPKVMQHLNIDINQVTSGDSEYMGLFALMDQVTQLMRGEPNKNVDPDKWFIECFKTNALGINKGMGKNTQDIFTAIYADRELIKDNYQLDIEDLVKHPLFGPIGIDLLECVTNNRSMLHN
;
A
#
# COMPACT_ATOMS: atom_id res chain seq x y z
N MET A 1 8.01 -16.75 51.10
CA MET A 1 7.13 -15.73 50.49
C MET A 1 7.63 -15.47 49.07
N PHE A 2 7.06 -16.16 48.09
CA PHE A 2 7.35 -15.91 46.68
C PHE A 2 6.17 -15.14 46.09
N LYS A 3 6.46 -13.97 45.52
CA LYS A 3 5.47 -13.11 44.86
C LYS A 3 4.95 -13.83 43.61
N PRO A 4 3.66 -13.67 43.25
CA PRO A 4 3.16 -14.15 41.97
C PRO A 4 3.81 -13.38 40.83
N VAL A 5 4.19 -14.10 39.78
CA VAL A 5 4.61 -13.55 38.50
C VAL A 5 3.37 -12.93 37.85
N GLU A 6 3.40 -11.61 37.64
CA GLU A 6 2.43 -10.93 36.79
C GLU A 6 2.59 -11.43 35.36
N ASN A 7 1.58 -12.15 34.89
CA ASN A 7 1.41 -12.51 33.49
C ASN A 7 1.10 -11.22 32.71
N LYS A 8 2.14 -10.54 32.21
CA LYS A 8 1.99 -9.52 31.17
C LYS A 8 1.58 -10.22 29.88
N LYS A 9 0.26 -10.34 29.64
CA LYS A 9 -0.26 -10.47 28.28
C LYS A 9 0.29 -9.28 27.48
N LEU A 10 1.19 -9.56 26.54
CA LEU A 10 1.55 -8.61 25.48
C LEU A 10 0.26 -8.27 24.71
N THR A 11 -0.37 -7.16 25.07
CA THR A 11 -1.31 -6.45 24.21
C THR A 11 -0.51 -5.31 23.60
N SER A 12 0.35 -5.63 22.63
CA SER A 12 1.00 -4.62 21.79
C SER A 12 0.00 -4.09 20.75
N HIS A 13 -1.12 -3.53 21.21
CA HIS A 13 -1.92 -2.60 20.42
C HIS A 13 -1.18 -1.25 20.42
N ILE A 14 -0.17 -1.13 19.55
CA ILE A 14 0.56 0.11 19.32
C ILE A 14 -0.45 1.17 18.87
N ARG A 15 -0.42 2.35 19.51
CA ARG A 15 -1.41 3.44 19.37
C ARG A 15 -1.57 3.91 17.91
N TYR A 16 -2.72 3.59 17.32
CA TYR A 16 -3.18 3.93 15.96
C TYR A 16 -3.74 5.37 15.81
N THR A 17 -3.00 6.41 16.23
CA THR A 17 -3.53 7.79 16.07
C THR A 17 -3.60 8.21 14.60
N HIS A 18 -2.64 7.81 13.77
CA HIS A 18 -2.52 8.27 12.38
C HIS A 18 -3.45 7.56 11.38
N ASP A 19 -3.71 6.26 11.58
CA ASP A 19 -4.59 5.47 10.70
C ASP A 19 -6.08 5.83 10.89
N TYR A 20 -6.44 6.27 12.10
CA TYR A 20 -7.75 6.88 12.36
C TYR A 20 -7.88 8.24 11.66
N ASP A 21 -6.83 9.05 11.67
CA ASP A 21 -6.85 10.39 11.09
C ASP A 21 -7.00 10.37 9.57
N SER A 22 -6.42 9.40 8.84
CA SER A 22 -6.53 9.33 7.37
C SER A 22 -7.98 9.14 6.90
N VAL A 23 -8.68 8.16 7.48
CA VAL A 23 -10.09 7.89 7.18
C VAL A 23 -10.98 9.04 7.67
N MET A 24 -10.73 9.54 8.87
CA MET A 24 -11.58 10.58 9.47
C MET A 24 -11.41 11.97 8.85
N GLN A 25 -10.24 12.27 8.28
CA GLN A 25 -10.05 13.48 7.46
C GLN A 25 -10.97 13.48 6.25
N PHE A 26 -11.12 12.33 5.59
CA PHE A 26 -12.07 12.18 4.50
C PHE A 26 -13.52 12.33 5.00
N VAL A 27 -13.88 11.63 6.09
CA VAL A 27 -15.25 11.68 6.66
C VAL A 27 -15.67 13.14 6.90
N LYS A 28 -14.79 13.95 7.49
CA LYS A 28 -15.04 15.37 7.76
C LYS A 28 -15.21 16.23 6.50
N LYS A 29 -14.53 15.91 5.40
CA LYS A 29 -14.57 16.67 4.13
C LYS A 29 -15.71 16.24 3.22
N ASN A 30 -16.26 15.04 3.39
CA ASN A 30 -17.37 14.54 2.59
C ASN A 30 -18.68 15.28 2.94
N LYS A 31 -19.53 15.56 1.96
CA LYS A 31 -20.79 16.30 2.17
C LYS A 31 -21.93 15.43 2.71
N ILE A 32 -21.93 14.14 2.40
CA ILE A 32 -23.03 13.21 2.68
C ILE A 32 -22.80 12.51 4.03
N ILE A 33 -21.57 12.02 4.25
CA ILE A 33 -21.28 11.12 5.37
C ILE A 33 -21.51 11.81 6.73
N PRO A 34 -21.01 13.03 7.02
CA PRO A 34 -21.26 13.67 8.32
C PRO A 34 -22.75 13.81 8.68
N ALA A 35 -23.58 14.17 7.70
CA ALA A 35 -25.02 14.29 7.91
C ALA A 35 -25.65 12.94 8.28
N LYS A 36 -25.23 11.86 7.60
CA LYS A 36 -25.66 10.49 7.91
C LYS A 36 -25.22 10.03 9.31
N LEU A 37 -23.99 10.36 9.71
CA LEU A 37 -23.51 10.00 11.05
C LEU A 37 -24.31 10.69 12.18
N ILE A 38 -24.71 11.95 11.97
CA ILE A 38 -25.59 12.69 12.90
C ILE A 38 -26.99 12.06 12.94
N GLU A 39 -27.54 11.72 11.78
CA GLU A 39 -28.83 11.03 11.67
C GLU A 39 -28.82 9.73 12.49
N TYR A 40 -27.78 8.91 12.33
CA TYR A 40 -27.63 7.65 13.04
C TYR A 40 -27.56 7.83 14.56
N GLU A 41 -26.83 8.83 15.05
CA GLU A 41 -26.72 9.13 16.49
C GLU A 41 -28.08 9.48 17.10
N SER A 42 -28.95 10.17 16.35
CA SER A 42 -30.25 10.63 16.83
C SER A 42 -31.40 9.62 16.68
N SER A 43 -31.19 8.51 15.99
CA SER A 43 -32.28 7.64 15.53
C SER A 43 -32.17 6.20 16.08
N PRO A 44 -33.10 5.78 16.96
CA PRO A 44 -33.07 4.45 17.58
C PRO A 44 -33.06 3.28 16.58
N GLN A 45 -33.73 3.43 15.43
CA GLN A 45 -33.81 2.39 14.41
C GLN A 45 -32.43 2.09 13.78
N TYR A 46 -31.59 3.12 13.60
CA TYR A 46 -30.24 2.97 13.08
C TYR A 46 -29.30 2.43 14.15
N GLN A 47 -29.47 2.84 15.41
CA GLN A 47 -28.70 2.29 16.52
C GLN A 47 -28.89 0.78 16.68
N ILE A 48 -30.10 0.25 16.46
CA ILE A 48 -30.34 -1.20 16.44
C ILE A 48 -29.50 -1.89 15.35
N LYS A 49 -29.50 -1.34 14.12
CA LYS A 49 -28.70 -1.89 13.02
C LYS A 49 -27.20 -1.79 13.29
N ILE A 50 -26.73 -0.66 13.81
CA ILE A 50 -25.31 -0.41 14.12
C ILE A 50 -24.81 -1.35 15.22
N ASN A 51 -25.59 -1.51 16.29
CA ASN A 51 -25.26 -2.46 17.37
C ASN A 51 -25.26 -3.90 16.85
N SER A 52 -26.25 -4.27 16.03
CA SER A 52 -26.27 -5.57 15.36
C SER A 52 -25.02 -5.77 14.50
N LEU A 53 -24.61 -4.78 13.69
CA LEU A 53 -23.37 -4.87 12.89
C LEU A 53 -22.15 -5.12 13.77
N LYS A 54 -22.01 -4.39 14.87
CA LYS A 54 -20.91 -4.57 15.82
C LYS A 54 -20.88 -5.99 16.41
N GLU A 55 -22.04 -6.51 16.78
CA GLU A 55 -22.17 -7.90 17.26
C GLU A 55 -21.78 -8.91 16.18
N LYS A 56 -22.19 -8.71 14.92
CA LYS A 56 -21.83 -9.60 13.81
C LYS A 56 -20.35 -9.55 13.47
N ILE A 57 -19.71 -8.38 13.52
CA ILE A 57 -18.26 -8.25 13.35
C ILE A 57 -17.53 -8.99 14.47
N SER A 58 -17.95 -8.80 15.72
CA SER A 58 -17.35 -9.45 16.89
C SER A 58 -17.51 -10.97 16.85
N ALA A 59 -18.63 -11.46 16.32
CA ALA A 59 -18.91 -12.89 16.12
C ALA A 59 -18.38 -13.44 14.78
N VAL A 60 -17.69 -12.62 13.98
CA VAL A 60 -17.14 -12.98 12.65
C VAL A 60 -18.21 -13.55 11.70
N ASN A 61 -19.45 -13.07 11.81
CA ASN A 61 -20.57 -13.52 10.99
C ASN A 61 -20.78 -12.60 9.78
N LEU A 62 -19.84 -12.64 8.83
CA LEU A 62 -19.90 -11.82 7.60
C LEU A 62 -20.94 -12.29 6.57
N THR A 63 -21.65 -13.39 6.84
CA THR A 63 -22.74 -13.89 5.98
C THR A 63 -24.11 -13.30 6.33
N ASP A 64 -24.19 -12.55 7.43
CA ASP A 64 -25.44 -11.93 7.88
C ASP A 64 -26.02 -10.97 6.81
N PRO A 65 -27.35 -10.94 6.60
CA PRO A 65 -27.98 -10.05 5.62
C PRO A 65 -27.66 -8.56 5.80
N LEU A 66 -27.25 -8.13 7.00
CA LEU A 66 -26.84 -6.75 7.23
C LEU A 66 -25.63 -6.34 6.37
N PHE A 67 -24.75 -7.28 5.99
CA PHE A 67 -23.67 -7.05 5.02
C PHE A 67 -24.16 -6.89 3.58
N SER A 68 -25.47 -7.00 3.33
CA SER A 68 -26.11 -6.63 2.07
C SER A 68 -26.96 -5.35 2.16
N ASP A 69 -27.01 -4.70 3.34
CA ASP A 69 -27.65 -3.39 3.48
C ASP A 69 -26.82 -2.35 2.72
N PRO A 70 -27.44 -1.51 1.85
CA PRO A 70 -26.73 -0.47 1.12
C PRO A 70 -25.95 0.49 2.04
N GLU A 71 -26.47 0.78 3.24
CA GLU A 71 -25.81 1.68 4.18
C GLU A 71 -24.79 0.96 5.08
N CYS A 72 -24.50 -0.33 4.88
CA CYS A 72 -23.59 -1.11 5.73
C CYS A 72 -22.20 -0.45 5.88
N GLN A 73 -21.62 0.06 4.78
CA GLN A 73 -20.34 0.77 4.85
C GLN A 73 -20.43 2.06 5.69
N LEU A 74 -21.58 2.76 5.67
CA LEU A 74 -21.80 3.95 6.50
C LEU A 74 -21.94 3.59 7.98
N TYR A 75 -22.64 2.50 8.31
CA TYR A 75 -22.71 1.98 9.68
C TYR A 75 -21.30 1.62 10.19
N LEU A 76 -20.48 1.02 9.34
CA LEU A 76 -19.09 0.68 9.64
C LEU A 76 -18.23 1.93 9.89
N ILE A 77 -18.38 2.97 9.07
CA ILE A 77 -17.74 4.28 9.27
C ILE A 77 -18.22 4.91 10.59
N TYR A 78 -19.51 4.79 10.93
CA TYR A 78 -20.03 5.28 12.21
C TYR A 78 -19.34 4.60 13.39
N LEU A 79 -19.31 3.27 13.42
CA LEU A 79 -18.65 2.49 14.47
C LEU A 79 -17.18 2.88 14.59
N PHE A 80 -16.47 3.01 13.47
CA PHE A 80 -15.08 3.42 13.46
C PHE A 80 -14.92 4.85 14.01
N SER A 81 -15.75 5.80 13.59
CA SER A 81 -15.70 7.19 14.05
C SER A 81 -15.92 7.32 15.56
N LYS A 82 -16.78 6.48 16.15
CA LYS A 82 -17.04 6.41 17.60
C LYS A 82 -16.01 5.54 18.35
N LYS A 83 -15.01 5.01 17.65
CA LYS A 83 -13.95 4.12 18.17
C LYS A 83 -14.52 2.85 18.82
N GLU A 84 -15.60 2.33 18.27
CA GLU A 84 -16.28 1.14 18.77
C GLU A 84 -15.78 -0.16 18.15
N ILE A 85 -14.99 -0.07 17.07
CA ILE A 85 -14.29 -1.18 16.43
C ILE A 85 -12.83 -0.80 16.21
N ALA A 86 -11.94 -1.80 16.18
CA ALA A 86 -10.54 -1.57 15.89
C ALA A 86 -10.31 -1.21 14.41
N PHE A 87 -9.15 -0.62 14.12
CA PHE A 87 -8.75 -0.27 12.77
C PHE A 87 -8.65 -1.50 11.85
N ASP A 88 -7.99 -2.56 12.31
CA ASP A 88 -7.84 -3.79 11.53
C ASP A 88 -9.21 -4.42 11.20
N ASP A 89 -10.16 -4.37 12.14
CA ASP A 89 -11.53 -4.85 11.94
C ASP A 89 -12.26 -4.00 10.89
N PHE A 90 -12.18 -2.67 11.03
CA PHE A 90 -12.76 -1.73 10.06
C PHE A 90 -12.23 -1.97 8.65
N PHE A 91 -10.91 -2.11 8.50
CA PHE A 91 -10.29 -2.27 7.20
C PHE A 91 -10.60 -3.65 6.60
N THR A 92 -10.54 -4.72 7.39
CA THR A 92 -10.89 -6.08 6.95
C THR A 92 -12.34 -6.16 6.45
N VAL A 93 -13.29 -5.57 7.18
CA VAL A 93 -14.69 -5.54 6.74
C VAL A 93 -14.87 -4.69 5.48
N ASN A 94 -14.13 -3.58 5.33
CA ASN A 94 -14.17 -2.82 4.07
C ASN A 94 -13.63 -3.60 2.88
N ILE A 95 -12.55 -4.38 3.03
CA ILE A 95 -12.03 -5.25 1.97
C ILE A 95 -13.14 -6.24 1.52
N PHE A 96 -13.85 -6.84 2.47
CA PHE A 96 -14.98 -7.73 2.17
C PHE A 96 -16.13 -7.00 1.45
N LEU A 97 -16.54 -5.82 1.94
CA LEU A 97 -17.61 -5.04 1.31
C LEU A 97 -17.23 -4.60 -0.12
N ILE A 98 -15.98 -4.20 -0.36
CA ILE A 98 -15.45 -3.85 -1.68
C ILE A 98 -15.53 -5.05 -2.64
N ALA A 99 -15.18 -6.25 -2.17
CA ALA A 99 -15.35 -7.48 -2.96
C ALA A 99 -16.82 -7.75 -3.28
N LEU A 100 -17.73 -7.57 -2.31
CA LEU A 100 -19.17 -7.72 -2.55
C LEU A 100 -19.70 -6.70 -3.57
N MET A 101 -19.25 -5.44 -3.52
CA MET A 101 -19.66 -4.38 -4.45
C MET A 101 -19.28 -4.73 -5.90
N GLN A 102 -18.04 -5.19 -6.10
CA GLN A 102 -17.48 -5.51 -7.41
C GLN A 102 -18.05 -6.81 -8.00
N PHE A 103 -18.25 -7.83 -7.17
CA PHE A 103 -18.50 -9.20 -7.64
C PHE A 103 -19.88 -9.77 -7.35
N THR A 104 -20.75 -9.04 -6.66
CA THR A 104 -22.09 -9.55 -6.31
C THR A 104 -23.14 -8.45 -6.39
N ASN A 105 -24.42 -8.84 -6.34
CA ASN A 105 -25.55 -7.91 -6.17
C ASN A 105 -25.88 -7.63 -4.70
N LYS A 106 -25.05 -8.08 -3.75
CA LYS A 106 -25.28 -7.87 -2.31
C LYS A 106 -24.97 -6.45 -1.85
N GLN A 107 -24.01 -5.78 -2.49
CA GLN A 107 -23.66 -4.40 -2.19
C GLN A 107 -23.79 -3.54 -3.43
N PHE A 108 -24.17 -2.28 -3.22
CA PHE A 108 -24.43 -1.37 -4.31
C PHE A 108 -23.13 -0.72 -4.81
N LEU A 109 -23.11 -0.47 -6.12
CA LEU A 109 -22.04 0.22 -6.83
C LEU A 109 -22.66 1.47 -7.46
N ARG A 110 -21.87 2.51 -7.72
CA ARG A 110 -22.39 3.70 -8.41
C ARG A 110 -22.75 3.35 -9.85
N ASP A 111 -23.75 4.02 -10.40
CA ASP A 111 -24.23 3.78 -11.77
C ASP A 111 -23.11 3.90 -12.81
N GLU A 112 -22.19 4.85 -12.63
CA GLU A 112 -21.03 5.09 -13.50
C GLU A 112 -19.96 3.99 -13.44
N ASP A 113 -20.01 3.13 -12.44
CA ASP A 113 -19.08 2.00 -12.26
C ASP A 113 -19.75 0.64 -12.56
N LEU A 114 -21.04 0.60 -12.90
CA LEU A 114 -21.71 -0.67 -13.18
C LEU A 114 -21.10 -1.42 -14.38
N ASP A 115 -20.40 -0.71 -15.26
CA ASP A 115 -19.68 -1.25 -16.42
C ASP A 115 -18.57 -2.23 -16.04
N VAL A 116 -17.98 -2.10 -14.84
CA VAL A 116 -16.91 -3.00 -14.37
C VAL A 116 -17.41 -4.21 -13.59
N LYS A 117 -18.70 -4.27 -13.24
CA LYS A 117 -19.28 -5.30 -12.37
C LYS A 117 -19.23 -6.68 -13.03
N ARG A 118 -18.97 -7.73 -12.25
CA ARG A 118 -18.91 -9.11 -12.77
C ARG A 118 -19.34 -10.10 -11.71
N ASP A 119 -20.36 -10.93 -11.98
CA ASP A 119 -20.86 -11.84 -10.94
C ASP A 119 -19.87 -12.99 -10.66
N ALA A 120 -19.37 -13.06 -9.43
CA ALA A 120 -18.56 -14.14 -8.91
C ALA A 120 -18.94 -14.51 -7.47
N GLU A 121 -18.55 -15.71 -7.06
CA GLU A 121 -18.65 -16.12 -5.67
C GLU A 121 -17.63 -15.36 -4.83
N VAL A 122 -18.11 -14.76 -3.74
CA VAL A 122 -17.31 -14.09 -2.73
C VAL A 122 -17.65 -14.69 -1.36
N ALA A 123 -16.62 -15.12 -0.64
CA ALA A 123 -16.73 -15.66 0.71
C ALA A 123 -15.61 -15.14 1.59
N ALA A 124 -15.80 -15.17 2.91
CA ALA A 124 -14.72 -15.00 3.86
C ALA A 124 -14.43 -16.35 4.51
N VAL A 125 -13.17 -16.78 4.49
CA VAL A 125 -12.71 -18.07 5.00
C VAL A 125 -11.54 -17.83 5.96
N SER A 126 -11.24 -18.78 6.83
CA SER A 126 -10.09 -18.66 7.73
C SER A 126 -8.80 -19.06 7.00
N VAL A 127 -7.71 -18.33 7.24
CA VAL A 127 -6.34 -18.73 6.86
C VAL A 127 -5.85 -19.95 7.65
N ASN A 128 -6.60 -20.39 8.67
CA ASN A 128 -6.30 -21.64 9.39
C ASN A 128 -6.82 -22.88 8.67
N ASP A 129 -7.64 -22.72 7.63
CA ASP A 129 -7.90 -23.82 6.69
C ASP A 129 -6.57 -24.21 6.03
N ASN A 130 -6.18 -25.48 6.15
CA ASN A 130 -4.89 -25.98 5.68
C ASN A 130 -4.68 -25.68 4.20
N GLU A 131 -5.72 -25.81 3.37
CA GLU A 131 -5.61 -25.56 1.93
C GLU A 131 -5.31 -24.08 1.66
N VAL A 132 -5.98 -23.17 2.37
CA VAL A 132 -5.77 -21.72 2.25
C VAL A 132 -4.37 -21.35 2.75
N ARG A 133 -3.98 -21.87 3.92
CA ARG A 133 -2.69 -21.60 4.54
C ARG A 133 -1.53 -22.00 3.65
N GLU A 134 -1.59 -23.19 3.08
CA GLU A 134 -0.56 -23.73 2.19
C GLU A 134 -0.34 -22.85 0.97
N VAL A 135 -1.41 -22.27 0.40
CA VAL A 135 -1.29 -21.35 -0.75
C VAL A 135 -0.51 -20.10 -0.35
N PHE A 136 -0.80 -19.49 0.80
CA PHE A 136 -0.05 -18.31 1.27
C PHE A 136 1.41 -18.62 1.56
N ILE A 137 1.70 -19.69 2.31
CA ILE A 137 3.07 -20.11 2.62
C ILE A 137 3.83 -20.39 1.33
N ARG A 138 3.23 -21.12 0.38
CA ARG A 138 3.83 -21.41 -0.92
C ARG A 138 4.15 -20.13 -1.70
N ARG A 139 3.22 -19.17 -1.78
CA ARG A 139 3.43 -17.89 -2.48
C ARG A 139 4.57 -17.09 -1.84
N LEU A 140 4.61 -17.00 -0.51
CA LEU A 140 5.72 -16.36 0.18
C LEU A 140 7.05 -17.10 -0.04
N ASN A 141 7.09 -18.43 0.04
CA ASN A 141 8.31 -19.20 -0.19
C ASN A 141 8.84 -19.05 -1.62
N ILE A 142 7.97 -19.09 -2.63
CA ILE A 142 8.34 -18.79 -4.03
C ILE A 142 8.99 -17.40 -4.11
N HIS A 143 8.42 -16.44 -3.41
CA HIS A 143 8.92 -15.07 -3.38
C HIS A 143 10.28 -14.96 -2.68
N PHE A 144 10.42 -15.47 -1.46
CA PHE A 144 11.68 -15.45 -0.71
C PHE A 144 12.82 -16.16 -1.46
N ALA A 145 12.51 -17.30 -2.08
CA ALA A 145 13.47 -18.04 -2.90
C ALA A 145 13.88 -17.26 -4.17
N ARG A 146 12.97 -16.49 -4.76
CA ARG A 146 13.25 -15.66 -5.95
C ARG A 146 14.10 -14.44 -5.63
N HIS A 147 13.81 -13.74 -4.54
CA HIS A 147 14.34 -12.40 -4.30
C HIS A 147 15.43 -12.34 -3.21
N PHE A 148 15.38 -13.25 -2.24
CA PHE A 148 16.28 -13.19 -1.07
C PHE A 148 17.16 -14.44 -0.93
N ASN A 149 17.01 -15.44 -1.80
CA ASN A 149 17.70 -16.74 -1.72
C ASN A 149 17.56 -17.39 -0.32
N THR A 150 16.42 -17.17 0.32
CA THR A 150 16.06 -17.67 1.65
C THR A 150 14.65 -18.24 1.61
N HIS A 151 14.16 -18.77 2.75
CA HIS A 151 12.80 -19.28 2.90
C HIS A 151 12.14 -18.60 4.09
N VAL A 152 10.81 -18.58 4.10
CA VAL A 152 10.06 -18.08 5.24
C VAL A 152 10.29 -18.98 6.45
N ASN A 153 10.46 -18.38 7.62
CA ASN A 153 10.37 -19.12 8.87
C ASN A 153 8.91 -19.46 9.15
N GLU A 154 8.47 -20.62 8.66
CA GLU A 154 7.08 -21.08 8.76
C GLU A 154 6.60 -21.17 10.21
N ALA A 155 7.46 -21.60 11.15
CA ALA A 155 7.09 -21.69 12.55
C ALA A 155 6.77 -20.32 13.16
N LYS A 156 7.59 -19.30 12.84
CA LYS A 156 7.31 -17.91 13.25
C LYS A 156 6.05 -17.39 12.59
N PHE A 157 5.89 -17.58 11.28
CA PHE A 157 4.72 -17.12 10.54
C PHE A 157 3.41 -17.71 11.08
N ASN A 158 3.39 -19.02 11.33
CA ASN A 158 2.23 -19.70 11.92
C ASN A 158 1.93 -19.19 13.32
N ASN A 159 2.94 -19.03 14.17
CA ASN A 159 2.77 -18.44 15.50
C ASN A 159 2.23 -17.00 15.44
N ASP A 160 2.68 -16.18 14.48
CA ASP A 160 2.18 -14.82 14.32
C ASP A 160 0.70 -14.82 13.90
N ILE A 161 0.26 -15.76 13.04
CA ILE A 161 -1.17 -15.94 12.66
C ILE A 161 -2.02 -16.39 13.85
N GLU A 162 -1.54 -17.36 14.64
CA GLU A 162 -2.24 -17.90 15.80
C GLU A 162 -2.51 -16.84 16.89
N GLN A 163 -1.76 -15.75 16.89
CA GLN A 163 -1.94 -14.62 17.80
C GLN A 163 -3.00 -13.61 17.35
N LEU A 164 -3.48 -13.70 16.11
CA LEU A 164 -4.54 -12.83 15.60
C LEU A 164 -5.91 -13.18 16.19
N ASN A 165 -6.81 -12.20 16.24
CA ASN A 165 -8.23 -12.46 16.49
C ASN A 165 -8.87 -13.19 15.29
N ASP A 166 -10.02 -13.81 15.51
CA ASP A 166 -10.72 -14.58 14.48
C ASP A 166 -10.98 -13.77 13.19
N LEU A 167 -11.26 -12.47 13.31
CA LEU A 167 -11.46 -11.58 12.15
C LEU A 167 -10.14 -11.31 11.39
N GLY A 168 -9.03 -11.14 12.12
CA GLY A 168 -7.69 -10.98 11.56
C GLY A 168 -7.19 -12.24 10.88
N GLN A 169 -7.73 -13.41 11.23
CA GLN A 169 -7.42 -14.67 10.55
C GLN A 169 -8.24 -14.89 9.27
N LEU A 170 -9.10 -13.94 8.87
CA LEU A 170 -9.88 -14.09 7.64
C LEU A 170 -9.06 -13.81 6.38
N VAL A 171 -9.51 -14.45 5.31
CA VAL A 171 -9.11 -14.23 3.93
C VAL A 171 -10.39 -14.10 3.12
N ILE A 172 -10.46 -13.08 2.27
CA ILE A 172 -11.56 -12.91 1.33
C ILE A 172 -11.26 -13.73 0.09
N LYS A 173 -12.09 -14.73 -0.17
CA LYS A 173 -12.00 -15.67 -1.28
C LYS A 173 -12.91 -15.20 -2.41
N ILE A 174 -12.35 -15.02 -3.61
CA ILE A 174 -13.09 -14.59 -4.82
C ILE A 174 -12.86 -15.61 -5.92
N LYS A 175 -13.94 -16.12 -6.51
CA LYS A 175 -13.85 -17.12 -7.59
C LYS A 175 -13.25 -16.53 -8.86
N LYS A 176 -12.29 -17.25 -9.44
CA LYS A 176 -11.68 -16.94 -10.73
C LYS A 176 -12.68 -17.15 -11.86
N PHE A 177 -12.55 -16.32 -12.89
CA PHE A 177 -13.31 -16.43 -14.12
C PHE A 177 -12.58 -17.32 -15.11
N ALA A 178 -13.31 -17.99 -16.00
CA ALA A 178 -12.72 -18.75 -17.11
C ALA A 178 -11.90 -17.82 -18.02
N GLU A 179 -10.94 -18.42 -18.76
CA GLU A 179 -9.96 -17.72 -19.60
C GLU A 179 -10.56 -16.59 -20.46
N PHE A 180 -9.85 -15.46 -20.48
CA PHE A 180 -10.20 -14.26 -21.22
C PHE A 180 -10.00 -14.44 -22.74
N LYS A 181 -10.94 -13.92 -23.54
CA LYS A 181 -10.76 -13.78 -24.99
C LYS A 181 -10.27 -12.36 -25.28
N ILE A 182 -8.98 -12.24 -25.63
CA ILE A 182 -8.25 -10.96 -25.86
C ILE A 182 -8.91 -10.01 -26.87
N ASN A 183 -9.82 -10.51 -27.69
CA ASN A 183 -10.34 -9.79 -28.85
C ASN A 183 -11.30 -8.64 -28.49
N GLU A 184 -11.87 -8.61 -27.29
CA GLU A 184 -12.79 -7.55 -26.83
C GLU A 184 -12.32 -7.10 -25.43
N PHE A 185 -11.42 -6.13 -25.37
CA PHE A 185 -10.82 -5.66 -24.13
C PHE A 185 -11.77 -4.72 -23.36
N THR A 186 -12.95 -5.24 -23.00
CA THR A 186 -14.06 -4.54 -22.32
C THR A 186 -13.70 -4.14 -20.88
N PRO A 187 -14.44 -3.22 -20.21
CA PRO A 187 -14.15 -2.86 -18.83
C PRO A 187 -14.13 -4.06 -17.84
N PRO A 188 -15.06 -5.03 -17.88
CA PRO A 188 -14.96 -6.23 -17.04
C PRO A 188 -13.72 -7.08 -17.32
N ASP A 189 -13.21 -7.07 -18.55
CA ASP A 189 -12.02 -7.82 -18.92
C ASP A 189 -10.73 -7.11 -18.53
N GLN A 190 -10.73 -5.77 -18.55
CA GLN A 190 -9.69 -4.93 -17.98
C GLN A 190 -9.50 -5.19 -16.49
N VAL A 191 -10.60 -5.31 -15.74
CA VAL A 191 -10.59 -5.71 -14.33
C VAL A 191 -9.86 -7.04 -14.14
N LEU A 192 -10.22 -8.06 -14.93
CA LEU A 192 -9.58 -9.38 -14.83
C LEU A 192 -8.11 -9.37 -15.22
N PHE A 193 -7.77 -8.65 -16.29
CA PHE A 193 -6.39 -8.50 -16.72
C PHE A 193 -5.53 -7.94 -15.59
N LEU A 194 -6.00 -6.87 -14.93
CA LEU A 194 -5.29 -6.25 -13.81
C LEU A 194 -5.26 -7.15 -12.58
N MET A 195 -6.38 -7.79 -12.20
CA MET A 195 -6.39 -8.73 -11.07
C MET A 195 -5.40 -9.87 -11.27
N ASN A 196 -5.35 -10.47 -12.46
CA ASN A 196 -4.41 -11.52 -12.78
C ASN A 196 -2.96 -11.04 -12.66
N GLY A 197 -2.63 -9.86 -13.20
CA GLY A 197 -1.29 -9.29 -13.07
C GLY A 197 -0.89 -9.03 -11.62
N PHE A 198 -1.77 -8.43 -10.83
CA PHE A 198 -1.48 -8.17 -9.41
C PHE A 198 -1.38 -9.45 -8.57
N ALA A 199 -2.21 -10.46 -8.86
CA ALA A 199 -2.13 -11.75 -8.20
C ALA A 199 -0.90 -12.56 -8.62
N SER A 200 -0.49 -12.52 -9.89
CA SER A 200 0.68 -13.26 -10.37
C SER A 200 1.99 -12.70 -9.82
N ASP A 201 2.08 -11.37 -9.71
CA ASP A 201 3.35 -10.67 -9.50
C ASP A 201 3.68 -10.43 -8.01
N THR A 202 2.76 -10.73 -7.09
CA THR A 202 2.91 -10.38 -5.66
C THR A 202 2.67 -11.54 -4.70
N SER A 203 3.41 -11.55 -3.59
CA SER A 203 3.23 -12.56 -2.53
C SER A 203 2.22 -12.15 -1.45
N LEU A 204 1.72 -10.90 -1.49
CA LEU A 204 0.67 -10.44 -0.58
C LEU A 204 -0.71 -10.99 -0.96
N ILE A 205 -0.93 -11.32 -2.23
CA ILE A 205 -2.15 -11.94 -2.73
C ILE A 205 -1.85 -13.39 -3.08
N ALA A 206 -2.70 -14.28 -2.59
CA ALA A 206 -2.61 -15.71 -2.86
C ALA A 206 -3.61 -16.13 -3.94
N GLU A 207 -3.31 -17.21 -4.65
CA GLU A 207 -4.23 -17.78 -5.63
C GLU A 207 -4.00 -19.28 -5.82
N ASP A 208 -5.09 -19.99 -6.13
CA ASP A 208 -5.06 -21.37 -6.61
C ASP A 208 -5.69 -21.45 -8.02
N SER A 209 -6.07 -22.66 -8.46
CA SER A 209 -6.70 -22.87 -9.78
C SER A 209 -8.10 -22.26 -9.91
N ALA A 210 -8.80 -22.03 -8.81
CA ALA A 210 -10.21 -21.65 -8.79
C ALA A 210 -10.48 -20.30 -8.10
N PHE A 211 -9.59 -19.80 -7.25
CA PHE A 211 -9.83 -18.63 -6.40
C PHE A 211 -8.62 -17.71 -6.27
N TYR A 212 -8.92 -16.42 -6.07
CA TYR A 212 -8.03 -15.44 -5.48
C TYR A 212 -8.30 -15.32 -3.99
N TYR A 213 -7.25 -15.07 -3.21
CA TYR A 213 -7.27 -14.98 -1.76
C TYR A 213 -6.66 -13.65 -1.31
N PHE A 214 -7.51 -12.79 -0.76
CA PHE A 214 -7.14 -11.47 -0.29
C PHE A 214 -7.03 -11.48 1.23
N PRO A 215 -5.86 -11.16 1.80
CA PRO A 215 -5.66 -11.18 3.25
C PRO A 215 -6.49 -10.10 3.96
N SER A 216 -6.83 -10.36 5.23
CA SER A 216 -7.29 -9.32 6.17
C SER A 216 -6.23 -8.23 6.40
N ALA A 217 -6.63 -7.14 7.05
CA ALA A 217 -5.70 -6.08 7.44
C ALA A 217 -4.57 -6.58 8.35
N SER A 218 -4.91 -7.38 9.37
CA SER A 218 -3.90 -7.93 10.28
C SER A 218 -2.97 -8.91 9.59
N LEU A 219 -3.50 -9.73 8.66
CA LEU A 219 -2.67 -10.64 7.89
C LEU A 219 -1.74 -9.89 6.93
N LEU A 220 -2.18 -8.78 6.31
CA LEU A 220 -1.29 -7.88 5.55
C LEU A 220 -0.13 -7.36 6.40
N ASN A 221 -0.38 -7.00 7.65
CA ASN A 221 0.68 -6.54 8.57
C ASN A 221 1.71 -7.65 8.86
N ILE A 222 1.26 -8.90 9.05
CA ILE A 222 2.18 -10.05 9.21
C ILE A 222 2.98 -10.28 7.93
N LEU A 223 2.31 -10.27 6.77
CA LEU A 223 2.95 -10.52 5.48
C LEU A 223 4.03 -9.46 5.18
N THR A 224 3.72 -8.18 5.36
CA THR A 224 4.66 -7.07 5.17
C THR A 224 5.81 -7.11 6.18
N SER A 225 5.53 -7.38 7.46
CA SER A 225 6.57 -7.55 8.48
C SER A 225 7.47 -8.77 8.23
N THR A 226 6.92 -9.80 7.58
CA THR A 226 7.71 -10.96 7.14
C THR A 226 8.64 -10.56 6.00
N LEU A 227 8.12 -9.84 4.99
CA LEU A 227 8.90 -9.35 3.85
C LEU A 227 10.02 -8.38 4.25
N ASN A 228 9.75 -7.49 5.21
CA ASN A 228 10.72 -6.49 5.68
C ASN A 228 10.54 -6.20 7.18
N PRO A 229 11.26 -6.96 8.03
CA PRO A 229 11.18 -6.79 9.49
C PRO A 229 11.63 -5.41 9.98
N ASP A 230 12.49 -4.72 9.23
CA ASP A 230 13.11 -3.46 9.66
C ASP A 230 12.26 -2.23 9.35
N ASN A 231 11.46 -2.27 8.26
CA ASN A 231 10.65 -1.13 7.81
C ASN A 231 9.13 -1.37 7.86
N GLY A 232 8.68 -2.64 7.84
CA GLY A 232 7.29 -3.09 7.98
C GLY A 232 6.23 -2.03 7.69
N LEU A 233 6.11 -1.62 6.41
CA LEU A 233 5.20 -0.55 6.04
C LEU A 233 3.76 -0.99 6.28
N ARG A 234 2.96 -0.09 6.84
CA ARG A 234 1.56 -0.37 7.21
C ARG A 234 0.60 0.34 6.27
N CYS A 235 -0.58 -0.24 6.06
CA CYS A 235 -1.62 0.40 5.26
C CYS A 235 -2.23 1.60 6.00
N ALA A 236 -2.37 2.73 5.31
CA ALA A 236 -3.21 3.84 5.71
C ALA A 236 -4.39 3.96 4.73
N PRO A 237 -5.53 3.31 5.02
CA PRO A 237 -6.69 3.38 4.16
C PRO A 237 -7.26 4.79 4.11
N PHE A 238 -7.76 5.16 2.94
CA PHE A 238 -8.45 6.42 2.71
C PHE A 238 -9.55 6.19 1.67
N PHE A 239 -10.62 6.98 1.70
CA PHE A 239 -11.64 6.89 0.65
C PHE A 239 -11.35 7.85 -0.50
N GLY A 240 -11.53 7.37 -1.73
CA GLY A 240 -11.37 8.19 -2.93
C GLY A 240 -9.92 8.36 -3.37
N SER A 241 -9.51 9.61 -3.61
CA SER A 241 -8.17 10.02 -4.06
C SER A 241 -7.59 11.05 -3.09
N ILE A 242 -6.29 10.96 -2.82
CA ILE A 242 -5.56 11.93 -1.98
C ILE A 242 -4.58 12.76 -2.82
N GLY A 243 -4.31 13.98 -2.36
CA GLY A 243 -3.29 14.83 -2.95
C GLY A 243 -1.87 14.34 -2.63
N PHE A 244 -0.90 14.85 -3.39
CA PHE A 244 0.51 14.49 -3.25
C PHE A 244 1.07 14.78 -1.86
N ASP A 245 0.77 15.95 -1.27
CA ASP A 245 1.18 16.31 0.10
C ASP A 245 0.73 15.29 1.15
N THR A 246 -0.52 14.83 1.09
CA THR A 246 -1.03 13.81 2.02
C THR A 246 -0.33 12.47 1.81
N SER A 247 -0.13 12.05 0.56
CA SER A 247 0.61 10.82 0.24
C SER A 247 2.04 10.88 0.77
N PHE A 248 2.72 12.01 0.57
CA PHE A 248 4.09 12.25 1.05
C PHE A 248 4.18 12.18 2.57
N LYS A 249 3.28 12.85 3.29
CA LYS A 249 3.25 12.84 4.78
C LYS A 249 2.98 11.46 5.36
N LEU A 250 2.10 10.68 4.73
CA LEU A 250 1.83 9.30 5.15
C LEU A 250 3.08 8.43 4.93
N LYS A 251 3.69 8.51 3.74
CA LYS A 251 4.91 7.76 3.45
C LYS A 251 6.06 8.13 4.37
N GLN A 252 6.26 9.41 4.70
CA GLN A 252 7.23 9.85 5.74
C GLN A 252 7.04 9.15 7.09
N GLN A 253 5.82 8.74 7.44
CA GLN A 253 5.50 8.06 8.70
C GLN A 253 5.59 6.52 8.60
N GLY A 254 6.06 5.97 7.46
CA GLY A 254 6.08 4.53 7.20
C GLY A 254 4.68 3.96 6.92
N LEU A 255 3.77 4.81 6.45
CA LEU A 255 2.41 4.42 6.08
C LEU A 255 2.25 4.47 4.55
N GLN A 256 1.75 3.38 3.99
CA GLN A 256 1.40 3.30 2.58
C GLN A 256 -0.09 3.61 2.41
N PRO A 257 -0.46 4.70 1.69
CA PRO A 257 -1.85 4.98 1.37
C PRO A 257 -2.49 3.81 0.60
N VAL A 258 -3.72 3.44 0.98
CA VAL A 258 -4.53 2.42 0.29
C VAL A 258 -5.94 2.95 0.03
N SER A 259 -6.33 3.03 -1.24
CA SER A 259 -7.65 3.51 -1.64
C SER A 259 -8.74 2.50 -1.30
N LEU A 260 -9.73 2.96 -0.53
CA LEU A 260 -11.00 2.29 -0.31
C LEU A 260 -12.05 2.90 -1.24
N TYR A 261 -12.75 2.04 -1.98
CA TYR A 261 -13.93 2.46 -2.71
C TYR A 261 -15.08 2.72 -1.75
N SER A 262 -15.82 3.80 -2.01
CA SER A 262 -17.13 4.02 -1.40
C SER A 262 -18.09 4.61 -2.41
N PRO A 263 -19.31 4.08 -2.55
CA PRO A 263 -20.28 4.64 -3.47
C PRO A 263 -20.78 6.05 -3.07
N TYR A 264 -20.45 6.52 -1.86
CA TYR A 264 -20.72 7.87 -1.36
C TYR A 264 -19.60 8.86 -1.69
N VAL A 265 -18.65 8.47 -2.54
CA VAL A 265 -17.45 9.25 -2.88
C VAL A 265 -17.37 9.50 -4.37
N ALA A 266 -17.31 10.79 -4.72
CA ALA A 266 -17.18 11.22 -6.11
C ALA A 266 -15.77 10.98 -6.66
N SER A 267 -14.75 11.06 -5.80
CA SER A 267 -13.35 10.93 -6.19
C SER A 267 -12.83 9.50 -6.13
N ASN A 268 -13.68 8.48 -6.31
CA ASN A 268 -13.16 7.11 -6.46
C ASN A 268 -12.28 7.04 -7.72
N PRO A 269 -11.15 6.32 -7.70
CA PRO A 269 -10.30 6.19 -8.87
C PRO A 269 -11.05 5.45 -9.99
N PRO A 270 -11.35 6.11 -11.13
CA PRO A 270 -12.09 5.46 -12.22
C PRO A 270 -11.19 4.52 -13.02
N THR A 271 -9.88 4.77 -13.04
CA THR A 271 -8.93 4.00 -13.84
C THR A 271 -7.64 3.78 -13.10
N ILE A 272 -6.96 2.68 -13.44
CA ILE A 272 -5.60 2.34 -13.03
C ILE A 272 -4.83 2.00 -14.30
N HIS A 273 -3.68 2.65 -14.51
CA HIS A 273 -2.87 2.48 -15.73
C HIS A 273 -3.67 2.64 -17.04
N ASN A 274 -4.63 3.59 -17.07
CA ASN A 274 -5.55 3.84 -18.18
C ASN A 274 -6.59 2.73 -18.45
N TYR A 275 -6.69 1.74 -17.57
CA TYR A 275 -7.72 0.71 -17.62
C TYR A 275 -8.80 0.98 -16.58
N ARG A 276 -10.06 0.66 -16.90
CA ARG A 276 -11.14 0.62 -15.92
C ARG A 276 -10.80 -0.46 -14.87
N SER A 277 -10.75 -0.05 -13.62
CA SER A 277 -10.24 -0.86 -12.51
C SER A 277 -11.36 -1.35 -11.58
N GLY A 278 -12.36 -0.52 -11.30
CA GLY A 278 -13.37 -0.84 -10.30
C GLY A 278 -12.81 -0.93 -8.87
N PRO A 279 -13.68 -1.23 -7.89
CA PRO A 279 -13.31 -1.20 -6.47
C PRO A 279 -12.14 -2.11 -6.07
N VAL A 280 -12.17 -3.39 -6.49
CA VAL A 280 -11.19 -4.38 -6.02
C VAL A 280 -9.82 -4.15 -6.64
N VAL A 281 -9.76 -3.79 -7.92
CA VAL A 281 -8.47 -3.55 -8.58
C VAL A 281 -7.81 -2.28 -8.06
N SER A 282 -8.58 -1.25 -7.73
CA SER A 282 -8.04 -0.02 -7.13
C SER A 282 -7.38 -0.32 -5.77
N LEU A 283 -8.04 -1.14 -4.95
CA LEU A 283 -7.47 -1.66 -3.70
C LEU A 283 -6.21 -2.51 -3.96
N LEU A 284 -6.26 -3.41 -4.94
CA LEU A 284 -5.13 -4.28 -5.29
C LEU A 284 -3.93 -3.51 -5.83
N HIS A 285 -4.15 -2.48 -6.63
CA HIS A 285 -3.08 -1.64 -7.13
C HIS A 285 -2.26 -1.06 -5.98
N ASP A 286 -2.92 -0.60 -4.93
CA ASP A 286 -2.21 -0.02 -3.78
C ASP A 286 -1.58 -1.10 -2.89
N ILE A 287 -2.22 -2.26 -2.68
CA ILE A 287 -1.66 -3.34 -1.86
C ILE A 287 -0.55 -4.10 -2.61
N ALA A 288 -0.84 -4.59 -3.81
CA ALA A 288 0.05 -5.40 -4.62
C ALA A 288 1.09 -4.53 -5.35
N GLY A 289 0.69 -3.38 -5.89
CA GLY A 289 1.60 -2.48 -6.59
C GLY A 289 2.43 -1.61 -5.65
N HIS A 290 1.83 -1.04 -4.60
CA HIS A 290 2.55 -0.09 -3.76
C HIS A 290 2.99 -0.65 -2.40
N LEU A 291 2.14 -1.29 -1.62
CA LEU A 291 2.54 -1.78 -0.31
C LEU A 291 3.60 -2.88 -0.43
N TYR A 292 3.33 -3.88 -1.25
CA TYR A 292 4.27 -4.98 -1.50
C TYR A 292 5.61 -4.47 -2.02
N LEU A 293 5.61 -3.62 -3.05
CA LEU A 293 6.86 -3.16 -3.63
C LEU A 293 7.62 -2.16 -2.73
N ALA A 294 6.93 -1.38 -1.91
CA ALA A 294 7.59 -0.47 -0.97
C ALA A 294 8.33 -1.24 0.14
N ASN A 295 7.86 -2.46 0.46
CA ASN A 295 8.50 -3.30 1.46
C ASN A 295 9.86 -3.87 1.00
N PHE A 296 10.32 -3.68 -0.23
CA PHE A 296 11.71 -4.03 -0.57
C PHE A 296 12.74 -2.98 -0.14
N VAL A 297 12.27 -1.79 0.26
CA VAL A 297 13.15 -0.70 0.64
C VAL A 297 13.44 -0.78 2.13
N ARG A 298 14.74 -0.83 2.47
CA ARG A 298 15.19 -0.87 3.86
C ARG A 298 14.78 0.41 4.57
N LYS A 299 14.64 0.33 5.89
CA LYS A 299 14.22 1.47 6.71
C LYS A 299 15.08 2.71 6.48
N ASN A 300 16.39 2.56 6.49
CA ASN A 300 17.34 3.66 6.32
C ASN A 300 17.27 4.29 4.91
N GLN A 301 17.05 3.50 3.87
CA GLN A 301 16.81 3.96 2.51
C GLN A 301 15.49 4.74 2.42
N HIS A 302 14.42 4.19 3.01
CA HIS A 302 13.12 4.85 3.06
C HIS A 302 13.21 6.21 3.78
N GLN A 303 13.89 6.27 4.94
CA GLN A 303 14.14 7.51 5.66
C GLN A 303 14.96 8.50 4.82
N PHE A 304 16.03 8.06 4.18
CA PHE A 304 16.81 8.90 3.27
C PHE A 304 15.93 9.52 2.17
N ILE A 305 15.03 8.74 1.56
CA ILE A 305 14.16 9.21 0.49
C ILE A 305 13.20 10.29 0.98
N PHE A 306 12.47 10.00 2.06
CA PHE A 306 11.34 10.83 2.49
C PHE A 306 11.73 11.95 3.47
N GLU A 307 12.80 11.79 4.25
CA GLU A 307 13.25 12.79 5.22
C GLU A 307 14.32 13.73 4.64
N TYR A 308 15.10 13.28 3.64
CA TYR A 308 16.22 14.08 3.09
C TYR A 308 16.10 14.35 1.59
N LEU A 309 16.08 13.30 0.76
CA LEU A 309 16.21 13.41 -0.69
C LEU A 309 15.06 14.20 -1.32
N LEU A 310 13.82 13.80 -1.08
CA LEU A 310 12.64 14.48 -1.64
C LEU A 310 12.55 15.94 -1.15
N PRO A 311 12.69 16.25 0.16
CA PRO A 311 12.81 17.64 0.63
C PRO A 311 13.91 18.44 -0.07
N LYS A 312 15.10 17.87 -0.25
CA LYS A 312 16.24 18.53 -0.92
C LYS A 312 15.91 18.82 -2.38
N VAL A 313 15.37 17.84 -3.12
CA VAL A 313 14.95 18.00 -4.52
C VAL A 313 13.89 19.10 -4.64
N MET A 314 12.85 19.07 -3.79
CA MET A 314 11.80 20.09 -3.77
C MET A 314 12.35 21.48 -3.49
N GLN A 315 13.28 21.63 -2.55
CA GLN A 315 13.95 22.89 -2.25
C GLN A 315 14.73 23.42 -3.46
N HIS A 316 15.53 22.57 -4.12
CA HIS A 316 16.34 22.96 -5.26
C HIS A 316 15.51 23.33 -6.50
N LEU A 317 14.37 22.67 -6.68
CA LEU A 317 13.45 22.96 -7.78
C LEU A 317 12.42 24.04 -7.41
N ASN A 318 12.46 24.58 -6.19
CA ASN A 318 11.50 25.54 -5.66
C ASN A 318 10.03 25.07 -5.79
N ILE A 319 9.80 23.79 -5.47
CA ILE A 319 8.49 23.13 -5.61
C ILE A 319 7.74 23.25 -4.29
N ASP A 320 6.56 23.87 -4.36
CA ASP A 320 5.57 23.81 -3.28
C ASP A 320 4.75 22.53 -3.44
N ILE A 321 4.88 21.62 -2.47
CA ILE A 321 4.22 20.31 -2.47
C ILE A 321 2.68 20.42 -2.56
N ASN A 322 2.11 21.54 -2.13
CA ASN A 322 0.67 21.78 -2.19
C ASN A 322 0.17 22.11 -3.60
N GLN A 323 1.08 22.45 -4.52
CA GLN A 323 0.79 22.80 -5.91
C GLN A 323 0.96 21.61 -6.86
N VAL A 324 1.51 20.49 -6.38
CA VAL A 324 1.78 19.30 -7.18
C VAL A 324 0.50 18.47 -7.34
N THR A 325 -0.03 18.39 -8.57
CA THR A 325 -1.18 17.54 -8.90
C THR A 325 -0.78 16.35 -9.76
N SER A 326 -1.52 15.23 -9.64
CA SER A 326 -1.20 13.95 -10.30
C SER A 326 -1.31 13.96 -11.83
N GLY A 327 -1.69 15.10 -12.43
CA GLY A 327 -1.74 15.31 -13.88
C GLY A 327 -0.63 16.19 -14.44
N ASP A 328 0.20 16.78 -13.58
CA ASP A 328 1.23 17.73 -14.01
C ASP A 328 2.45 16.97 -14.53
N SER A 329 2.58 16.94 -15.87
CA SER A 329 3.70 16.27 -16.57
C SER A 329 5.08 16.79 -16.14
N GLU A 330 5.14 18.02 -15.62
CA GLU A 330 6.35 18.65 -15.06
C GLU A 330 6.82 17.95 -13.79
N TYR A 331 5.90 17.45 -12.95
CA TYR A 331 6.20 16.80 -11.68
C TYR A 331 6.09 15.28 -11.73
N MET A 332 5.81 14.70 -12.91
CA MET A 332 5.76 13.24 -13.10
C MET A 332 7.03 12.54 -12.65
N GLY A 333 8.20 13.19 -12.72
CA GLY A 333 9.45 12.66 -12.20
C GLY A 333 9.53 12.61 -10.66
N LEU A 334 8.85 13.51 -9.95
CA LEU A 334 8.71 13.47 -8.49
C LEU A 334 7.67 12.44 -8.04
N PHE A 335 6.54 12.36 -8.74
CA PHE A 335 5.57 11.28 -8.55
C PHE A 335 6.23 9.93 -8.80
N ALA A 336 6.93 9.79 -9.92
CA ALA A 336 7.77 8.67 -10.23
C ALA A 336 8.74 8.40 -9.09
N LEU A 337 9.56 9.34 -8.63
CA LEU A 337 10.48 9.09 -7.52
C LEU A 337 9.77 8.62 -6.22
N MET A 338 8.60 9.16 -5.88
CA MET A 338 7.79 8.72 -4.74
C MET A 338 7.08 7.37 -4.94
N ASP A 339 6.71 7.07 -6.18
CA ASP A 339 5.89 5.93 -6.60
C ASP A 339 6.73 4.77 -7.16
N GLN A 340 8.01 5.01 -7.44
CA GLN A 340 8.90 4.07 -8.09
C GLN A 340 9.92 3.46 -7.16
N VAL A 341 10.09 3.98 -5.94
CA VAL A 341 10.47 3.14 -4.78
C VAL A 341 9.60 1.87 -4.74
N THR A 342 8.36 2.01 -5.21
CA THR A 342 7.42 0.93 -5.48
C THR A 342 7.56 0.31 -6.88
N GLN A 343 7.32 1.02 -7.99
CA GLN A 343 7.28 0.37 -9.32
C GLN A 343 8.63 -0.18 -9.86
N LEU A 344 9.80 0.31 -9.42
CA LEU A 344 11.07 -0.08 -10.02
C LEU A 344 11.44 -1.53 -9.75
N MET A 345 10.88 -2.14 -8.70
CA MET A 345 10.96 -3.56 -8.32
C MET A 345 10.41 -4.54 -9.37
N ARG A 346 9.78 -4.05 -10.45
CA ARG A 346 9.37 -4.88 -11.60
C ARG A 346 10.53 -5.41 -12.43
N GLY A 347 11.70 -4.77 -12.37
CA GLY A 347 12.92 -5.42 -12.79
C GLY A 347 13.26 -6.45 -11.74
N GLU A 348 12.99 -7.74 -12.02
CA GLU A 348 13.46 -8.85 -11.18
C GLU A 348 14.85 -8.48 -10.65
N PRO A 349 15.08 -8.49 -9.32
CA PRO A 349 16.43 -8.45 -8.80
C PRO A 349 17.10 -9.65 -9.43
N ASN A 350 17.86 -9.39 -10.50
CA ASN A 350 18.71 -10.39 -11.10
C ASN A 350 19.48 -10.94 -9.90
N LYS A 351 19.41 -12.24 -9.63
CA LYS A 351 19.69 -12.88 -8.32
C LYS A 351 21.09 -12.62 -7.73
N ASN A 352 21.87 -11.76 -8.38
CA ASN A 352 23.23 -11.36 -8.10
C ASN A 352 23.40 -9.84 -7.85
N VAL A 353 22.33 -9.04 -7.81
CA VAL A 353 22.43 -7.58 -7.59
C VAL A 353 22.11 -7.25 -6.14
N ASP A 354 23.08 -6.66 -5.47
CA ASP A 354 22.96 -6.08 -4.13
C ASP A 354 21.78 -5.08 -4.07
N PRO A 355 20.87 -5.18 -3.08
CA PRO A 355 19.74 -4.25 -2.92
C PRO A 355 20.14 -2.78 -2.90
N ASP A 356 21.31 -2.46 -2.33
CA ASP A 356 21.84 -1.09 -2.32
C ASP A 356 22.26 -0.66 -3.74
N LYS A 357 22.84 -1.57 -4.53
CA LYS A 357 23.19 -1.34 -5.96
C LYS A 357 21.97 -1.20 -6.86
N TRP A 358 20.92 -1.95 -6.54
CA TRP A 358 19.67 -1.94 -7.29
C TRP A 358 18.87 -0.64 -7.06
N PHE A 359 18.79 -0.18 -5.81
CA PHE A 359 18.20 1.12 -5.44
C PHE A 359 18.80 2.30 -6.22
N ILE A 360 20.11 2.24 -6.47
CA ILE A 360 20.87 3.24 -7.21
C ILE A 360 20.49 3.32 -8.70
N GLU A 361 20.32 2.18 -9.38
CA GLU A 361 19.89 2.15 -10.79
C GLU A 361 18.52 2.75 -10.99
N CYS A 362 17.66 2.44 -10.03
CA CYS A 362 16.31 2.92 -9.95
C CYS A 362 16.29 4.45 -9.80
N PHE A 363 17.15 4.99 -8.94
CA PHE A 363 17.33 6.42 -8.75
C PHE A 363 17.77 7.14 -10.03
N LYS A 364 18.74 6.60 -10.78
CA LYS A 364 19.23 7.20 -12.04
C LYS A 364 18.14 7.33 -13.08
N THR A 365 17.45 6.25 -13.39
CA THR A 365 16.56 6.18 -14.56
C THR A 365 15.42 7.20 -14.47
N ASN A 366 15.05 7.62 -13.25
CA ASN A 366 13.84 8.40 -13.02
C ASN A 366 14.04 9.76 -12.36
N ALA A 367 15.05 9.93 -11.50
CA ALA A 367 15.48 11.28 -11.11
C ALA A 367 16.02 12.05 -12.34
N LEU A 368 16.60 11.34 -13.33
CA LEU A 368 16.99 11.91 -14.63
C LEU A 368 15.82 11.98 -15.64
N GLY A 369 14.70 11.33 -15.33
CA GLY A 369 13.46 11.36 -16.13
C GLY A 369 12.61 12.61 -15.90
N ILE A 370 13.03 13.51 -15.00
CA ILE A 370 12.47 14.86 -14.83
C ILE A 370 12.79 15.67 -16.10
N ASN A 371 12.00 15.44 -17.15
CA ASN A 371 11.91 16.13 -18.45
C ASN A 371 13.20 16.61 -19.14
N LYS A 372 13.28 16.43 -20.47
CA LYS A 372 14.41 16.81 -21.35
C LYS A 372 14.81 18.32 -21.37
N GLY A 373 14.31 19.14 -20.45
CA GLY A 373 14.64 20.56 -20.28
C GLY A 373 15.31 20.92 -18.93
N MET A 374 15.51 19.97 -18.00
CA MET A 374 16.04 20.27 -16.65
C MET A 374 17.49 19.83 -16.39
N GLY A 375 18.27 19.46 -17.42
CA GLY A 375 19.61 18.87 -17.25
C GLY A 375 20.57 19.65 -16.32
N LYS A 376 20.48 20.99 -16.29
CA LYS A 376 21.27 21.82 -15.35
C LYS A 376 20.80 21.68 -13.90
N ASN A 377 19.49 21.63 -13.66
CA ASN A 377 18.92 21.48 -12.32
C ASN A 377 19.26 20.12 -11.72
N THR A 378 19.33 19.06 -12.54
CA THR A 378 19.68 17.73 -12.05
C THR A 378 21.12 17.67 -11.56
N GLN A 379 22.08 18.24 -12.31
CA GLN A 379 23.49 18.28 -11.88
C GLN A 379 23.68 19.07 -10.57
N ASP A 380 22.97 20.19 -10.42
CA ASP A 380 23.00 21.00 -9.20
C ASP A 380 22.44 20.22 -7.99
N ILE A 381 21.34 19.49 -8.18
CA ILE A 381 20.75 18.62 -7.15
C ILE A 381 21.73 17.52 -6.72
N PHE A 382 22.34 16.82 -7.68
CA PHE A 382 23.30 15.76 -7.36
C PHE A 382 24.56 16.32 -6.66
N THR A 383 25.03 17.49 -7.08
CA THR A 383 26.15 18.18 -6.42
C THR A 383 25.81 18.52 -4.98
N ALA A 384 24.59 19.01 -4.73
CA ALA A 384 24.12 19.31 -3.38
C ALA A 384 23.95 18.04 -2.52
N ILE A 385 23.44 16.94 -3.09
CA ILE A 385 23.35 15.65 -2.40
C ILE A 385 24.74 15.13 -2.05
N TYR A 386 25.69 15.22 -2.98
CA TYR A 386 27.06 14.76 -2.76
C TYR A 386 27.84 15.62 -1.74
N ALA A 387 27.56 16.92 -1.70
CA ALA A 387 28.12 17.82 -0.68
C ALA A 387 27.76 17.36 0.74
N ASP A 388 26.56 16.81 0.92
CA ASP A 388 26.03 16.32 2.19
C ASP A 388 26.34 14.82 2.44
N ARG A 389 27.26 14.20 1.68
CA ARG A 389 27.54 12.75 1.77
C ARG A 389 27.89 12.23 3.17
N GLU A 390 28.66 12.97 3.96
CA GLU A 390 29.03 12.54 5.33
C GLU A 390 27.80 12.58 6.24
N LEU A 391 26.99 13.63 6.13
CA LEU A 391 25.70 13.73 6.84
C LEU A 391 24.77 12.56 6.46
N ILE A 392 24.71 12.22 5.18
CA ILE A 392 23.87 11.13 4.68
C ILE A 392 24.39 9.78 5.21
N LYS A 393 25.70 9.57 5.21
CA LYS A 393 26.34 8.37 5.75
C LYS A 393 26.09 8.23 7.24
N ASP A 394 26.22 9.30 8.01
CA ASP A 394 26.04 9.29 9.46
C ASP A 394 24.57 9.07 9.87
N ASN A 395 23.64 9.74 9.19
CA ASN A 395 22.22 9.72 9.57
C ASN A 395 21.45 8.54 8.98
N TYR A 396 21.82 8.09 7.77
CA TYR A 396 21.08 7.06 7.03
C TYR A 396 21.93 5.81 6.73
N GLN A 397 23.20 5.75 7.14
CA GLN A 397 24.07 4.60 6.88
C GLN A 397 24.18 4.26 5.38
N LEU A 398 24.15 5.30 4.53
CA LEU A 398 24.27 5.18 3.08
C LEU A 398 25.56 5.87 2.63
N ASP A 399 26.46 5.12 1.99
CA ASP A 399 27.68 5.70 1.45
C ASP A 399 27.44 6.24 0.04
N ILE A 400 27.24 7.56 -0.07
CA ILE A 400 27.04 8.25 -1.36
C ILE A 400 28.23 8.05 -2.31
N GLU A 401 29.46 7.89 -1.81
CA GLU A 401 30.62 7.66 -2.67
C GLU A 401 30.59 6.28 -3.32
N ASP A 402 30.14 5.25 -2.58
CA ASP A 402 29.88 3.93 -3.14
C ASP A 402 28.76 3.97 -4.18
N LEU A 403 27.82 4.91 -4.02
CA LEU A 403 26.85 5.18 -5.08
C LEU A 403 27.57 5.73 -6.31
N VAL A 404 28.21 6.89 -6.22
CA VAL A 404 28.78 7.59 -7.40
C VAL A 404 29.86 6.77 -8.12
N LYS A 405 30.63 5.93 -7.43
CA LYS A 405 31.66 5.05 -8.00
C LYS A 405 31.11 3.80 -8.71
N HIS A 406 29.79 3.58 -8.68
CA HIS A 406 29.20 2.36 -9.23
C HIS A 406 29.25 2.33 -10.78
N PRO A 407 29.67 1.23 -11.43
CA PRO A 407 29.88 1.14 -12.90
C PRO A 407 28.64 1.50 -13.72
N LEU A 408 27.46 1.30 -13.14
CA LEU A 408 26.21 1.60 -13.77
C LEU A 408 25.86 3.10 -13.74
N PHE A 409 26.65 3.98 -13.08
CA PHE A 409 26.46 5.44 -13.19
C PHE A 409 26.87 5.97 -14.57
N GLY A 410 27.51 5.13 -15.39
CA GLY A 410 27.83 5.44 -16.78
C GLY A 410 28.61 6.74 -16.94
N PRO A 411 28.47 7.43 -18.09
CA PRO A 411 29.15 8.70 -18.36
C PRO A 411 28.79 9.81 -17.36
N ILE A 412 27.56 9.80 -16.82
CA ILE A 412 27.10 10.80 -15.83
C ILE A 412 27.81 10.62 -14.49
N GLY A 413 28.14 9.39 -14.09
CA GLY A 413 28.99 9.11 -12.93
C GLY A 413 30.39 9.67 -13.10
N ILE A 414 30.92 9.61 -14.31
CA ILE A 414 32.20 10.20 -14.67
C ILE A 414 32.09 11.72 -14.62
N ASP A 415 31.04 12.34 -15.18
CA ASP A 415 30.82 13.80 -15.10
C ASP A 415 30.60 14.30 -13.66
N LEU A 416 29.92 13.52 -12.82
CA LEU A 416 29.75 13.79 -11.39
C LEU A 416 31.04 13.59 -10.61
N LEU A 417 31.78 12.51 -10.85
CA LEU A 417 33.11 12.28 -10.27
C LEU A 417 34.08 13.36 -10.71
N GLU A 418 34.06 13.80 -11.97
CA GLU A 418 34.87 14.90 -12.50
C GLU A 418 34.46 16.24 -11.88
N CYS A 419 33.17 16.54 -11.77
CA CYS A 419 32.69 17.75 -11.10
C CYS A 419 33.06 17.77 -9.60
N VAL A 420 32.98 16.61 -8.93
CA VAL A 420 33.35 16.42 -7.52
C VAL A 420 34.86 16.48 -7.30
N THR A 421 35.66 15.85 -8.16
CA THR A 421 37.13 15.88 -8.06
C THR A 421 37.67 17.27 -8.40
N ASN A 422 37.05 17.97 -9.36
CA ASN A 422 37.36 19.37 -9.64
C ASN A 422 36.95 20.29 -8.47
N ASN A 423 35.84 20.05 -7.78
CA ASN A 423 35.45 20.83 -6.59
C ASN A 423 36.27 20.50 -5.33
N ARG A 424 36.78 19.27 -5.16
CA ARG A 424 37.76 18.95 -4.10
C ARG A 424 39.03 19.78 -4.22
N SER A 425 39.41 20.20 -5.44
CA SER A 425 40.55 21.11 -5.66
C SER A 425 40.26 22.57 -5.27
N MET A 426 38.99 22.97 -5.21
CA MET A 426 38.56 24.31 -4.79
C MET A 426 38.30 24.44 -3.28
N LEU A 427 37.93 23.35 -2.60
CA LEU A 427 37.71 23.35 -1.14
C LEU A 427 39.01 23.22 -0.32
N HIS A 428 40.14 22.96 -0.97
CA HIS A 428 41.47 22.86 -0.36
C HIS A 428 42.42 24.03 -0.69
N ASN A 429 41.89 25.14 -1.24
CA ASN A 429 42.62 26.41 -1.40
C ASN A 429 42.04 27.51 -0.51
#